data_AF-A0A3D8RFK5-F1
#
_entry.id   AF-A0A3D8RFK5-F1
#
_cell.length_a   1.000
_cell.length_b   1.000
_cell.length_c   1.000
_cell.angle_alpha   90.00
_cell.angle_beta   90.00
_cell.angle_gamma   90.00
#
_symmetry.space_group_name_H-M   'P 1'
#
loop_
_entity.id
_entity.type
_entity.pdbx_description
1 polymer ?
#
loop_
_entity_poly.entity_id
_entity_poly.type
_entity_poly.pdbx_seq_one_letter_code
_entity_poly.pdbx_strand_id
1 'polypeptide(L)'
;MNEGFGQGANRSFFQLPIVRVFYSGPTAAIFFVISGYVCSYKPIKLIRSKSPDALLHTVSSTIFRRSIRLFLPPMVSTLVVMLCVQLNLYSFDYDTMPAVVSYPPTHRSTLWLQIKDWVWFLVHDLTYIWTWRVRSFDYDIHLYTIPIQFRTSMILFVTIIGLARIRTSARFAILAGLFSYCMFVGRWEVSLYFSGMFLAEYNIDRLETSSTGIPGGKSLLSATKTNSTASKVLWTCCFLCGIYLGSFPRVLGTAERTPGFIWLSHLTPNPRYWQTYAAILIVWSLDNAKFLQPMFISSSAQYLGKISFSLYLVHGPVLHVFGYAIVPAMLNITGDDTTFHYQSGLLLGLLVLSPIVLLVAGIFNSLIDVPCAKLAKWVESKLIM
;
A
#
# COMPACT_ATOMS: atom_id res chain seq x y z
N MET A 1 -3.92 -20.24 -4.69
CA MET A 1 -4.91 -19.18 -5.08
C MET A 1 -4.33 -17.95 -5.80
N ASN A 2 -3.01 -17.86 -6.07
CA ASN A 2 -2.44 -16.70 -6.78
C ASN A 2 -2.55 -16.79 -8.32
N GLU A 3 -2.86 -17.98 -8.82
CA GLU A 3 -3.15 -18.29 -10.23
C GLU A 3 -4.50 -17.68 -10.66
N GLY A 4 -4.58 -17.28 -11.93
CA GLY A 4 -5.78 -16.70 -12.51
C GLY A 4 -6.85 -17.74 -12.85
N PHE A 5 -8.12 -17.29 -12.94
CA PHE A 5 -9.22 -18.15 -13.36
C PHE A 5 -8.94 -18.81 -14.71
N GLY A 6 -9.15 -20.11 -14.81
CA GLY A 6 -9.02 -20.87 -16.05
C GLY A 6 -7.61 -21.34 -16.40
N GLN A 7 -6.64 -21.14 -15.52
CA GLN A 7 -5.33 -21.76 -15.63
C GLN A 7 -5.40 -23.23 -15.14
N GLY A 8 -5.18 -24.19 -16.05
CA GLY A 8 -5.27 -25.62 -15.72
C GLY A 8 -6.69 -26.03 -15.28
N ALA A 9 -6.80 -26.74 -14.15
CA ALA A 9 -8.08 -27.16 -13.58
C ALA A 9 -8.76 -26.07 -12.71
N ASN A 10 -8.14 -24.89 -12.55
CA ASN A 10 -8.64 -23.85 -11.65
C ASN A 10 -9.88 -23.14 -12.22
N ARG A 11 -11.05 -23.45 -11.66
CA ARG A 11 -12.36 -22.85 -12.02
C ARG A 11 -13.05 -22.17 -10.83
N SER A 12 -12.30 -21.72 -9.83
CA SER A 12 -12.86 -21.09 -8.63
C SER A 12 -13.49 -19.72 -8.92
N PHE A 13 -14.68 -19.47 -8.36
CA PHE A 13 -15.33 -18.15 -8.39
C PHE A 13 -14.44 -17.04 -7.82
N PHE A 14 -13.68 -17.33 -6.76
CA PHE A 14 -12.81 -16.33 -6.12
C PHE A 14 -11.68 -15.86 -7.04
N GLN A 15 -11.27 -16.66 -8.02
CA GLN A 15 -10.18 -16.34 -8.94
C GLN A 15 -10.62 -15.47 -10.13
N LEU A 16 -11.92 -15.20 -10.27
CA LEU A 16 -12.45 -14.34 -11.33
C LEU A 16 -11.81 -12.94 -11.26
N PRO A 17 -11.61 -12.28 -12.42
CA PRO A 17 -11.29 -10.85 -12.45
C PRO A 17 -12.28 -10.06 -11.59
N ILE A 18 -11.84 -8.95 -10.99
CA ILE A 18 -12.60 -8.12 -10.04
C ILE A 18 -12.72 -8.77 -8.66
N VAL A 19 -13.23 -10.00 -8.56
CA VAL A 19 -13.42 -10.69 -7.27
C VAL A 19 -12.08 -10.94 -6.57
N ARG A 20 -11.05 -11.33 -7.31
CA ARG A 20 -9.71 -11.57 -6.74
C ARG A 20 -9.03 -10.33 -6.15
N VAL A 21 -9.49 -9.12 -6.46
CA VAL A 21 -8.91 -7.88 -5.92
C VAL A 21 -9.06 -7.82 -4.40
N PHE A 22 -10.11 -8.42 -3.84
CA PHE A 22 -10.32 -8.43 -2.40
C PHE A 22 -9.23 -9.16 -1.61
N TYR A 23 -8.57 -10.18 -2.19
CA TYR A 23 -7.47 -10.90 -1.53
C TYR A 23 -6.10 -10.71 -2.19
N SER A 24 -6.05 -10.34 -3.47
CA SER A 24 -4.80 -10.23 -4.27
C SER A 24 -4.63 -8.85 -4.93
N GLY A 25 -5.48 -7.87 -4.59
CA GLY A 25 -5.50 -6.53 -5.21
C GLY A 25 -4.26 -5.69 -4.95
N PRO A 26 -4.08 -4.56 -5.66
CA PRO A 26 -2.86 -3.75 -5.66
C PRO A 26 -2.73 -2.87 -4.40
N THR A 27 -2.92 -3.44 -3.21
CA THR A 27 -3.00 -2.73 -1.91
C THR A 27 -1.78 -1.85 -1.64
N ALA A 28 -0.57 -2.39 -1.81
CA ALA A 28 0.68 -1.64 -1.64
C ALA A 28 0.82 -0.49 -2.65
N ALA A 29 0.41 -0.70 -3.90
CA ALA A 29 0.49 0.35 -4.93
C ALA A 29 -0.50 1.49 -4.64
N ILE A 30 -1.73 1.18 -4.21
CA ILE A 30 -2.71 2.19 -3.77
C ILE A 30 -2.14 3.00 -2.61
N PHE A 31 -1.51 2.34 -1.63
CA PHE A 31 -0.88 3.01 -0.49
C PHE A 31 0.23 3.99 -0.93
N PHE A 32 1.02 3.65 -1.96
CA PHE A 32 2.07 4.53 -2.49
C PHE A 32 1.50 5.76 -3.22
N VAL A 33 0.43 5.62 -4.01
CA VAL A 33 -0.24 6.79 -4.64
C VAL A 33 -0.80 7.71 -3.57
N ILE A 34 -1.53 7.18 -2.59
CA ILE A 34 -2.11 7.96 -1.49
C ILE A 34 -1.00 8.65 -0.68
N SER A 35 0.09 7.94 -0.40
CA SER A 35 1.26 8.53 0.28
C SER A 35 1.84 9.70 -0.51
N GLY A 36 2.05 9.55 -1.82
CA GLY A 36 2.50 10.63 -2.69
C GLY A 36 1.55 11.84 -2.68
N TYR A 37 0.25 11.58 -2.72
CA TYR A 37 -0.80 12.60 -2.66
C TYR A 37 -0.78 13.38 -1.34
N VAL A 38 -0.86 12.68 -0.20
CA VAL A 38 -0.95 13.32 1.12
C VAL A 38 0.32 14.10 1.45
N CYS A 39 1.49 13.58 1.05
CA CYS A 39 2.78 14.20 1.38
C CYS A 39 3.08 15.43 0.54
N SER A 40 2.51 15.53 -0.67
CA SER A 40 2.67 16.68 -1.55
C SER A 40 1.58 17.74 -1.37
N TYR A 41 0.39 17.38 -0.88
CA TYR A 41 -0.75 18.29 -0.81
C TYR A 41 -0.47 19.61 -0.07
N LYS A 42 0.03 19.53 1.18
CA LYS A 42 0.34 20.75 1.96
C LYS A 42 1.51 21.54 1.35
N PRO A 43 2.65 20.92 0.98
CA PRO A 43 3.73 21.63 0.29
C PRO A 43 3.31 22.34 -1.00
N ILE A 44 2.51 21.69 -1.86
CA ILE A 44 2.01 22.31 -3.10
C ILE A 44 1.11 23.51 -2.80
N LYS A 45 0.25 23.41 -1.79
CA LYS A 45 -0.57 24.55 -1.35
C LYS A 45 0.29 25.75 -0.92
N LEU A 46 1.39 25.48 -0.20
CA LEU A 46 2.34 26.52 0.23
C LEU A 46 3.15 27.13 -0.93
N ILE A 47 3.45 26.32 -1.95
CA ILE A 47 4.06 26.80 -3.20
C ILE A 47 3.10 27.77 -3.91
N ARG A 48 1.82 27.43 -4.01
CA ARG A 48 0.80 28.28 -4.64
C ARG A 48 0.54 29.57 -3.85
N SER A 49 0.58 29.51 -2.52
CA SER A 49 0.47 30.70 -1.65
C SER A 49 1.75 31.55 -1.59
N LYS A 50 2.80 31.20 -2.34
CA LYS A 50 4.09 31.93 -2.40
C LYS A 50 4.74 32.14 -1.03
N SER A 51 4.66 31.14 -0.15
CA SER A 51 5.23 31.18 1.21
C SER A 51 6.43 30.22 1.32
N PRO A 52 7.63 30.60 0.83
CA PRO A 52 8.78 29.71 0.75
C PRO A 52 9.32 29.29 2.12
N ASP A 53 9.30 30.18 3.12
CA ASP A 53 9.79 29.85 4.46
C ASP A 53 8.89 28.82 5.15
N ALA A 54 7.57 29.01 5.04
CA ALA A 54 6.58 28.06 5.53
C ALA A 54 6.66 26.70 4.81
N LEU A 55 7.00 26.70 3.52
CA LEU A 55 7.25 25.48 2.74
C LEU A 55 8.46 24.72 3.31
N LEU A 56 9.60 25.40 3.47
CA LEU A 56 10.82 24.78 3.96
C LEU A 56 10.60 24.21 5.37
N HIS A 57 10.01 24.99 6.27
CA HIS A 57 9.66 24.55 7.62
C HIS A 57 8.72 23.34 7.58
N THR A 58 7.71 23.33 6.70
CA THR A 58 6.78 22.20 6.57
C THR A 58 7.48 20.93 6.07
N VAL A 59 8.36 21.05 5.07
CA VAL A 59 9.05 19.90 4.48
C VAL A 59 10.09 19.33 5.46
N SER A 60 10.92 20.17 6.10
CA SER A 60 11.93 19.72 7.09
C SER A 60 11.27 19.00 8.26
N SER A 61 10.23 19.60 8.83
CA SER A 61 9.36 19.06 9.87
C SER A 61 8.76 17.69 9.48
N THR A 62 8.31 17.56 8.24
CA THR A 62 7.72 16.31 7.74
C THR A 62 8.76 15.23 7.55
N ILE A 63 9.94 15.56 7.00
CA ILE A 63 11.06 14.63 6.84
C ILE A 63 11.47 14.07 8.20
N PHE A 64 11.72 14.94 9.18
CA PHE A 64 12.19 14.55 10.50
C PHE A 64 11.23 13.58 11.20
N ARG A 65 9.95 13.96 11.32
CA ARG A 65 8.95 13.09 11.97
C ARG A 65 8.72 11.78 11.23
N ARG A 66 8.85 11.78 9.90
CA ARG A 66 8.55 10.59 9.08
C ARG A 66 9.49 9.45 9.41
N SER A 67 10.79 9.71 9.59
CA SER A 67 11.76 8.66 9.96
C SER A 67 11.29 7.93 11.23
N ILE A 68 10.95 8.68 12.27
CA ILE A 68 10.52 8.10 13.55
C ILE A 68 9.20 7.32 13.39
N ARG A 69 8.19 7.94 12.78
CA ARG A 69 6.86 7.31 12.64
C ARG A 69 6.85 6.06 11.78
N LEU A 70 7.70 6.02 10.76
CA LEU A 70 7.71 4.95 9.78
C LEU A 70 8.52 3.75 10.25
N PHE A 71 9.64 3.96 10.98
CA PHE A 71 10.52 2.88 11.43
C PHE A 71 10.22 2.37 12.83
N LEU A 72 9.81 3.24 13.77
CA LEU A 72 9.69 2.85 15.17
C LEU A 72 8.59 1.80 15.43
N PRO A 73 7.36 1.92 14.90
CA PRO A 73 6.35 0.89 15.10
C PRO A 73 6.73 -0.49 14.52
N PRO A 74 7.29 -0.62 13.29
CA PRO A 74 7.82 -1.90 12.82
C PRO A 74 8.96 -2.47 13.69
N MET A 75 9.84 -1.63 14.26
CA MET A 75 10.86 -2.11 15.20
C MET A 75 10.21 -2.78 16.41
N VAL A 76 9.15 -2.18 16.96
CA VAL A 76 8.40 -2.79 18.08
C VAL A 76 7.66 -4.06 17.64
N SER A 77 7.03 -4.07 16.46
CA SER A 77 6.36 -5.27 15.93
C SER A 77 7.34 -6.44 15.78
N THR A 78 8.48 -6.20 15.15
CA THR A 78 9.50 -7.24 14.95
C THR A 78 10.21 -7.66 16.23
N LEU A 79 10.28 -6.78 17.24
CA LEU A 79 10.70 -7.15 18.59
C LEU A 79 9.73 -8.17 19.22
N VAL A 80 8.42 -7.97 19.05
CA VAL A 80 7.42 -8.95 19.52
C VAL A 80 7.57 -10.27 18.76
N VAL A 81 7.76 -10.24 17.44
CA VAL A 81 8.05 -11.46 16.65
C VAL A 81 9.28 -12.18 17.18
N MET A 82 10.37 -11.45 17.44
CA MET A 82 11.60 -11.99 18.01
C MET A 82 11.35 -12.76 19.30
N LEU A 83 10.58 -12.16 20.22
CA LEU A 83 10.22 -12.78 21.50
C LEU A 83 9.33 -14.00 21.30
N CYS A 84 8.33 -13.94 20.41
CA CYS A 84 7.47 -15.08 20.11
C CYS A 84 8.26 -16.27 19.54
N VAL A 85 9.21 -16.01 18.67
CA VAL A 85 10.10 -17.03 18.10
C VAL A 85 10.96 -17.64 19.20
N GLN A 86 11.60 -16.83 20.05
CA GLN A 86 12.40 -17.32 21.17
C GLN A 86 11.59 -18.16 22.18
N LEU A 87 10.30 -17.87 22.35
CA LEU A 87 9.38 -18.62 23.18
C LEU A 87 8.79 -19.86 22.48
N ASN A 88 9.26 -20.20 21.27
CA ASN A 88 8.77 -21.32 20.45
C ASN A 88 7.27 -21.24 20.10
N LEU A 89 6.67 -20.05 20.12
CA LEU A 89 5.26 -19.86 19.73
C LEU A 89 5.04 -20.03 18.21
N TYR A 90 6.11 -20.04 17.42
CA TYR A 90 6.09 -20.13 15.96
C TYR A 90 6.53 -21.52 15.48
N SER A 91 6.56 -22.53 16.37
CA SER A 91 7.04 -23.90 16.11
C SER A 91 6.01 -24.77 15.38
N PHE A 92 5.50 -24.29 14.25
CA PHE A 92 4.60 -25.05 13.38
C PHE A 92 5.38 -25.78 12.28
N ASP A 93 4.81 -26.88 11.79
CA ASP A 93 5.27 -27.51 10.57
C ASP A 93 4.77 -26.70 9.36
N TYR A 94 5.64 -25.83 8.85
CA TYR A 94 5.33 -24.94 7.74
C TYR A 94 5.29 -25.68 6.39
N ASP A 95 5.94 -26.85 6.29
CA ASP A 95 6.08 -27.58 5.04
C ASP A 95 4.81 -28.36 4.67
N THR A 96 3.99 -28.69 5.67
CA THR A 96 2.71 -29.40 5.50
C THR A 96 1.51 -28.44 5.31
N MET A 97 1.75 -27.13 5.26
CA MET A 97 0.69 -26.14 5.14
C MET A 97 0.07 -26.14 3.72
N PRO A 98 -1.26 -26.03 3.59
CA PRO A 98 -1.98 -26.17 2.31
C PRO A 98 -1.84 -24.95 1.35
N ALA A 99 -0.98 -23.98 1.68
CA ALA A 99 -0.79 -22.76 0.92
C ALA A 99 0.68 -22.31 0.94
N VAL A 100 1.04 -21.35 0.08
CA VAL A 100 2.37 -20.71 0.14
C VAL A 100 2.46 -19.92 1.44
N VAL A 101 3.33 -20.35 2.33
CA VAL A 101 3.56 -19.76 3.64
C VAL A 101 4.89 -18.99 3.68
N SER A 102 4.90 -17.86 4.38
CA SER A 102 6.15 -17.18 4.74
C SER A 102 6.75 -17.85 5.97
N TYR A 103 8.03 -18.22 5.91
CA TYR A 103 8.72 -18.81 7.05
C TYR A 103 9.06 -17.74 8.08
N PRO A 104 8.99 -18.07 9.38
CA PRO A 104 9.44 -17.18 10.45
C PRO A 104 10.97 -17.10 10.48
N PRO A 105 11.55 -16.13 11.22
CA PRO A 105 13.00 -16.09 11.39
C PRO A 105 13.47 -17.33 12.17
N THR A 106 14.69 -17.79 11.88
CA THR A 106 15.24 -19.00 12.48
C THR A 106 15.40 -18.83 13.99
N HIS A 107 14.86 -19.77 14.77
CA HIS A 107 15.07 -19.82 16.22
C HIS A 107 16.55 -20.00 16.56
N ARG A 108 17.08 -19.16 17.44
CA ARG A 108 18.46 -19.25 17.94
C ARG A 108 18.48 -19.85 19.34
N SER A 109 19.58 -20.55 19.67
CA SER A 109 19.71 -21.28 20.94
C SER A 109 19.67 -20.41 22.20
N THR A 110 19.99 -19.12 22.09
CA THR A 110 19.98 -18.18 23.21
C THR A 110 19.32 -16.87 22.83
N LEU A 111 18.67 -16.22 23.82
CA LEU A 111 18.04 -14.91 23.64
C LEU A 111 19.04 -13.87 23.09
N TRP A 112 20.30 -13.91 23.51
CA TRP A 112 21.32 -12.98 23.02
C TRP A 112 21.64 -13.18 21.54
N LEU A 113 21.72 -14.43 21.06
CA LEU A 113 21.90 -14.70 19.63
C LEU A 113 20.68 -14.25 18.82
N GLN A 114 19.47 -14.42 19.35
CA GLN A 114 18.26 -13.93 18.70
C GLN A 114 18.18 -12.40 18.68
N ILE A 115 18.60 -11.72 19.75
CA ILE A 115 18.72 -10.25 19.78
C ILE A 115 19.71 -9.79 18.71
N LYS A 116 20.87 -10.45 18.58
CA LYS A 116 21.84 -10.12 17.53
C LYS A 116 21.27 -10.29 16.12
N ASP A 117 20.55 -11.39 15.88
CA ASP A 117 19.85 -11.67 14.62
C ASP A 117 18.81 -10.58 14.30
N TRP A 118 18.01 -10.19 15.29
CA TRP A 118 17.04 -9.11 15.16
C TRP A 118 17.69 -7.75 14.91
N VAL A 119 18.75 -7.39 15.64
CA VAL A 119 19.49 -6.14 15.42
C VAL A 119 20.14 -6.13 14.04
N TRP A 120 20.64 -7.28 13.56
CA TRP A 120 21.12 -7.41 12.19
C TRP A 120 20.01 -6.98 11.23
N PHE A 121 18.84 -7.63 11.32
CA PHE A 121 17.67 -7.36 10.49
C PHE A 121 17.26 -5.88 10.54
N LEU A 122 17.24 -5.26 11.72
CA LEU A 122 16.96 -3.84 11.85
C LEU A 122 17.92 -2.97 11.03
N VAL A 123 19.22 -3.25 11.10
CA VAL A 123 20.27 -2.42 10.52
C VAL A 123 20.40 -2.60 9.01
N HIS A 124 20.39 -3.85 8.50
CA HIS A 124 20.62 -4.08 7.07
C HIS A 124 19.46 -4.62 6.25
N ASP A 125 18.28 -4.77 6.84
CA ASP A 125 17.03 -4.96 6.11
C ASP A 125 16.08 -3.78 6.33
N LEU A 126 15.57 -3.59 7.55
CA LEU A 126 14.48 -2.65 7.82
C LEU A 126 14.89 -1.19 7.55
N THR A 127 16.03 -0.75 8.09
CA THR A 127 16.51 0.64 7.94
C THR A 127 17.41 0.86 6.72
N TYR A 128 17.69 -0.19 5.95
CA TYR A 128 18.59 -0.14 4.80
C TYR A 128 17.91 0.42 3.54
N ILE A 129 17.94 1.74 3.42
CA ILE A 129 17.26 2.49 2.34
C ILE A 129 18.01 2.52 1.01
N TRP A 130 19.27 2.10 1.00
CA TRP A 130 20.21 2.28 -0.12
C TRP A 130 20.02 1.28 -1.26
N THR A 131 19.33 0.16 -1.02
CA THR A 131 19.08 -0.86 -2.04
C THR A 131 17.82 -0.61 -2.84
N TRP A 132 17.94 -0.71 -4.16
CA TRP A 132 16.81 -0.69 -5.10
C TRP A 132 16.21 -2.07 -5.36
N ARG A 133 16.77 -3.12 -4.76
CA ARG A 133 16.26 -4.49 -4.83
C ARG A 133 15.20 -4.69 -3.76
N VAL A 134 14.12 -5.37 -4.12
CA VAL A 134 13.15 -5.85 -3.13
C VAL A 134 13.76 -7.07 -2.44
N ARG A 135 13.97 -6.97 -1.14
CA ARG A 135 14.46 -8.07 -0.30
C ARG A 135 13.26 -8.77 0.34
N SER A 136 13.37 -10.07 0.56
CA SER A 136 12.47 -10.79 1.47
C SER A 136 12.93 -10.52 2.90
N PHE A 137 11.99 -10.29 3.80
CA PHE A 137 12.26 -9.95 5.19
C PHE A 137 11.81 -11.12 6.07
N ASP A 138 12.75 -11.67 6.85
CA ASP A 138 12.51 -12.90 7.62
C ASP A 138 11.58 -12.66 8.82
N TYR A 139 11.64 -11.47 9.44
CA TYR A 139 10.81 -11.12 10.59
C TYR A 139 9.36 -10.79 10.21
N ASP A 140 9.13 -10.25 9.01
CA ASP A 140 7.81 -10.00 8.43
C ASP A 140 7.99 -9.62 6.95
N ILE A 141 7.52 -10.49 6.05
CA ILE A 141 7.66 -10.34 4.60
C ILE A 141 7.07 -9.02 4.11
N HIS A 142 6.04 -8.48 4.76
CA HIS A 142 5.36 -7.28 4.31
C HIS A 142 6.21 -6.05 4.58
N LEU A 143 7.10 -6.04 5.57
CA LEU A 143 7.86 -4.84 5.95
C LEU A 143 8.85 -4.34 4.87
N TYR A 144 9.06 -5.08 3.78
CA TYR A 144 9.84 -4.62 2.63
C TYR A 144 9.40 -3.25 2.08
N THR A 145 8.11 -2.88 2.25
CA THR A 145 7.63 -1.58 1.74
C THR A 145 8.13 -0.40 2.57
N ILE A 146 8.49 -0.59 3.84
CA ILE A 146 8.88 0.49 4.78
C ILE A 146 10.09 1.29 4.27
N PRO A 147 11.25 0.68 3.95
CA PRO A 147 12.39 1.42 3.39
C PRO A 147 12.09 2.02 2.01
N ILE A 148 11.28 1.34 1.19
CA ILE A 148 10.86 1.82 -0.12
C ILE A 148 10.04 3.11 0.03
N GLN A 149 9.07 3.13 0.94
CA GLN A 149 8.25 4.31 1.25
C GLN A 149 9.11 5.46 1.75
N PHE A 150 10.09 5.19 2.62
CA PHE A 150 10.98 6.24 3.11
C PHE A 150 11.78 6.87 1.96
N ARG A 151 12.45 6.04 1.15
CA ARG A 151 13.27 6.49 0.01
C ARG A 151 12.44 7.29 -1.00
N THR A 152 11.31 6.75 -1.44
CA THR A 152 10.41 7.41 -2.41
C THR A 152 9.86 8.74 -1.87
N SER A 153 9.60 8.83 -0.57
CA SER A 153 9.21 10.09 0.07
C SER A 153 10.32 11.13 0.03
N MET A 154 11.59 10.74 0.26
CA MET A 154 12.72 11.68 0.16
C MET A 154 12.88 12.20 -1.28
N ILE A 155 12.79 11.31 -2.28
CA ILE A 155 12.81 11.69 -3.70
C ILE A 155 11.67 12.67 -4.01
N LEU A 156 10.47 12.41 -3.48
CA LEU A 156 9.33 13.30 -3.64
C LEU A 156 9.59 14.68 -3.02
N PHE A 157 10.10 14.75 -1.78
CA PHE A 157 10.38 16.03 -1.12
C PHE A 157 11.44 16.85 -1.84
N VAL A 158 12.52 16.22 -2.31
CA VAL A 158 13.53 16.87 -3.15
C VAL A 158 12.91 17.39 -4.44
N THR A 159 12.03 16.60 -5.07
CA THR A 159 11.32 17.02 -6.29
C THR A 159 10.40 18.21 -6.02
N ILE A 160 9.64 18.21 -4.93
CA ILE A 160 8.77 19.33 -4.55
C ILE A 160 9.58 20.62 -4.36
N ILE A 161 10.70 20.56 -3.63
CA ILE A 161 11.57 21.73 -3.41
C ILE A 161 12.18 22.19 -4.74
N GLY A 162 12.72 21.27 -5.54
CA GLY A 162 13.34 21.59 -6.83
C GLY A 162 12.36 22.22 -7.82
N LEU A 163 11.10 21.80 -7.79
CA LEU A 163 10.05 22.33 -8.67
C LEU A 163 9.27 23.50 -8.03
N ALA A 164 9.61 23.95 -6.81
CA ALA A 164 8.82 24.93 -6.07
C ALA A 164 8.70 26.30 -6.78
N ARG A 165 9.70 26.70 -7.57
CA ARG A 165 9.73 27.98 -8.29
C ARG A 165 9.25 27.89 -9.73
N ILE A 166 8.86 26.70 -10.20
CA ILE A 166 8.44 26.45 -11.57
C ILE A 166 6.94 26.72 -11.73
N ARG A 167 6.52 27.17 -12.92
CA ARG A 167 5.12 27.37 -13.26
C ARG A 167 4.35 26.03 -13.22
N THR A 168 3.10 26.06 -12.80
CA THR A 168 2.23 24.87 -12.65
C THR A 168 2.20 23.98 -13.90
N SER A 169 2.02 24.56 -15.09
CA SER A 169 2.00 23.80 -16.35
C SER A 169 3.32 23.08 -16.65
N ALA A 170 4.44 23.75 -16.45
CA ALA A 170 5.76 23.16 -16.61
C ALA A 170 6.02 22.07 -15.54
N ARG A 171 5.55 22.25 -14.30
CA ARG A 171 5.63 21.23 -13.26
C ARG A 171 4.84 19.98 -13.63
N PHE A 172 3.62 20.10 -14.17
CA PHE A 172 2.88 18.95 -14.70
C PHE A 172 3.63 18.22 -15.82
N ALA A 173 4.21 18.95 -16.77
CA ALA A 173 4.99 18.35 -17.85
C ALA A 173 6.24 17.61 -17.34
N ILE A 174 6.97 18.22 -16.38
CA ILE A 174 8.14 17.61 -15.75
C ILE A 174 7.74 16.36 -14.97
N LEU A 175 6.65 16.41 -14.19
CA LEU A 175 6.15 15.25 -13.45
C LEU A 175 5.72 14.11 -14.38
N ALA A 176 5.09 14.42 -15.51
CA ALA A 176 4.74 13.42 -16.52
C ALA A 176 6.00 12.80 -17.17
N GLY A 177 7.02 13.60 -17.43
CA GLY A 177 8.33 13.13 -17.91
C GLY A 177 9.03 12.23 -16.89
N LEU A 178 9.10 12.64 -15.63
CA LEU A 178 9.67 11.86 -14.53
C LEU A 178 8.91 10.55 -14.29
N PHE A 179 7.58 10.59 -14.33
CA PHE A 179 6.73 9.40 -14.27
C PHE A 179 7.09 8.41 -15.39
N SER A 180 7.15 8.90 -16.63
CA SER A 180 7.45 8.07 -17.81
C SER A 180 8.85 7.48 -17.74
N TYR A 181 9.84 8.27 -17.33
CA TYR A 181 11.21 7.80 -17.09
C TYR A 181 11.26 6.73 -16.00
N CYS A 182 10.61 6.94 -14.86
CA CYS A 182 10.56 5.96 -13.78
C CYS A 182 9.89 4.66 -14.23
N MET A 183 8.81 4.73 -15.01
CA MET A 183 8.18 3.53 -15.57
C MET A 183 9.11 2.81 -16.55
N PHE A 184 9.82 3.54 -17.40
CA PHE A 184 10.78 2.97 -18.35
C PHE A 184 11.95 2.25 -17.66
N VAL A 185 12.52 2.83 -16.60
CA VAL A 185 13.62 2.24 -15.81
C VAL A 185 13.12 1.18 -14.79
N GLY A 186 11.81 0.95 -14.72
CA GLY A 186 11.19 -0.03 -13.81
C GLY A 186 11.11 0.39 -12.35
N ARG A 187 11.14 1.70 -12.07
CA ARG A 187 10.94 2.33 -10.76
C ARG A 187 9.47 2.66 -10.52
N TRP A 188 8.65 1.61 -10.54
CA TRP A 188 7.20 1.68 -10.31
C TRP A 188 6.84 2.32 -8.96
N GLU A 189 7.68 2.16 -7.93
CA GLU A 189 7.47 2.75 -6.61
C GLU A 189 7.56 4.29 -6.64
N VAL A 190 8.50 4.84 -7.41
CA VAL A 190 8.71 6.29 -7.52
C VAL A 190 7.63 6.91 -8.40
N SER A 191 7.25 6.22 -9.49
CA SER A 191 6.20 6.68 -10.39
C SER A 191 4.84 6.80 -9.68
N LEU A 192 4.52 5.89 -8.75
CA LEU A 192 3.32 6.00 -7.91
C LEU A 192 3.33 7.25 -7.02
N TYR A 193 4.47 7.58 -6.41
CA TYR A 193 4.59 8.81 -5.63
C TYR A 193 4.43 10.08 -6.48
N PHE A 194 5.02 10.11 -7.68
CA PHE A 194 4.83 11.21 -8.61
C PHE A 194 3.40 11.32 -9.12
N SER A 195 2.72 10.20 -9.38
CA SER A 195 1.30 10.20 -9.73
C SER A 195 0.44 10.77 -8.60
N GLY A 196 0.75 10.45 -7.33
CA GLY A 196 0.09 11.04 -6.18
C GLY A 196 0.26 12.56 -6.11
N MET A 197 1.47 13.06 -6.36
CA MET A 197 1.74 14.51 -6.45
C MET A 197 1.02 15.18 -7.61
N PHE A 198 0.99 14.54 -8.77
CA PHE A 198 0.24 15.01 -9.92
C PHE A 198 -1.25 15.16 -9.57
N LEU A 199 -1.84 14.13 -8.95
CA LEU A 199 -3.24 14.14 -8.52
C LEU A 199 -3.52 15.21 -7.45
N ALA A 200 -2.60 15.41 -6.50
CA ALA A 200 -2.74 16.44 -5.47
C ALA A 200 -2.73 17.85 -6.07
N GLU A 201 -1.79 18.14 -6.97
CA GLU A 201 -1.73 19.44 -7.65
C GLU A 201 -2.93 19.65 -8.58
N TYR A 202 -3.38 18.61 -9.28
CA TYR A 202 -4.60 18.65 -10.10
C TYR A 202 -5.85 18.95 -9.28
N ASN A 203 -6.01 18.32 -8.10
CA ASN A 203 -7.15 18.59 -7.23
C ASN A 203 -7.13 20.05 -6.75
N ILE A 204 -5.98 20.56 -6.30
CA ILE A 204 -5.84 21.96 -5.87
C ILE A 204 -6.20 22.91 -7.03
N ASP A 205 -5.73 22.63 -8.26
CA ASP A 205 -6.05 23.41 -9.46
C ASP A 205 -7.54 23.48 -9.76
N ARG A 206 -8.20 22.32 -9.68
CA ARG A 206 -9.65 22.20 -9.89
C ARG A 206 -10.44 22.97 -8.83
N LEU A 207 -10.02 22.92 -7.56
CA LEU A 207 -10.67 23.64 -6.46
C LEU A 207 -10.52 25.17 -6.62
N GLU A 208 -9.32 25.65 -6.98
CA GLU A 208 -9.06 27.07 -7.22
C GLU A 208 -9.87 27.58 -8.43
N THR A 209 -9.91 26.83 -9.52
CA THR A 209 -10.72 27.17 -10.71
C THR A 209 -12.21 27.22 -10.40
N SER A 210 -12.71 26.31 -9.56
CA SER A 210 -14.11 26.29 -9.14
C SER A 210 -14.47 27.49 -8.25
N SER A 211 -13.53 27.95 -7.42
CA SER A 211 -13.74 29.09 -6.51
C SER A 211 -13.67 30.46 -7.19
N THR A 212 -12.93 30.59 -8.29
CA THR A 212 -12.69 31.87 -8.97
C THR A 212 -13.75 32.21 -10.03
N GLY A 213 -14.59 31.26 -10.45
CA GLY A 213 -15.73 31.52 -11.33
C GLY A 213 -15.39 32.03 -12.73
N ILE A 214 -14.12 32.08 -13.13
CA ILE A 214 -13.68 32.61 -14.43
C ILE A 214 -13.94 31.57 -15.53
N PRO A 215 -14.84 31.80 -16.51
CA PRO A 215 -15.19 30.83 -17.55
C PRO A 215 -14.14 30.71 -18.69
N GLY A 216 -12.87 31.03 -18.43
CA GLY A 216 -11.92 31.42 -19.49
C GLY A 216 -10.68 30.54 -19.69
N GLY A 217 -10.47 29.51 -18.86
CA GLY A 217 -9.32 28.60 -19.00
C GLY A 217 -9.75 27.24 -19.50
N LYS A 218 -9.73 26.99 -20.81
CA LYS A 218 -9.91 25.65 -21.39
C LYS A 218 -8.73 24.75 -21.00
N SER A 219 -8.69 24.28 -19.76
CA SER A 219 -8.03 23.01 -19.47
C SER A 219 -8.91 21.93 -20.08
N LEU A 220 -8.39 21.22 -21.08
CA LEU A 220 -9.08 20.13 -21.81
C LEU A 220 -9.65 19.04 -20.86
N LEU A 221 -9.23 19.05 -19.59
CA LEU A 221 -9.59 18.12 -18.52
C LEU A 221 -10.53 18.72 -17.44
N SER A 222 -10.93 19.99 -17.54
CA SER A 222 -11.71 20.70 -16.50
C SER A 222 -13.23 20.74 -16.77
N ALA A 223 -13.66 20.41 -18.00
CA ALA A 223 -15.02 20.68 -18.45
C ALA A 223 -16.01 19.50 -18.33
N THR A 224 -15.69 18.40 -17.65
CA THR A 224 -16.72 17.42 -17.28
C THR A 224 -17.45 17.92 -16.04
N LYS A 225 -18.60 18.58 -16.25
CA LYS A 225 -19.60 18.79 -15.20
C LYS A 225 -19.76 17.48 -14.42
N THR A 226 -19.27 17.44 -13.19
CA THR A 226 -19.10 16.26 -12.34
C THR A 226 -20.39 15.48 -12.07
N ASN A 227 -21.54 16.05 -12.42
CA ASN A 227 -22.87 15.46 -12.26
C ASN A 227 -23.56 15.01 -13.56
N SER A 228 -22.95 15.21 -14.74
CA SER A 228 -23.52 14.68 -15.99
C SER A 228 -23.51 13.15 -15.99
N THR A 229 -24.53 12.52 -16.56
CA THR A 229 -24.60 11.06 -16.76
C THR A 229 -23.33 10.54 -17.45
N ALA A 230 -22.81 11.29 -18.44
CA ALA A 230 -21.57 10.95 -19.13
C ALA A 230 -20.35 10.95 -18.18
N SER A 231 -20.27 11.90 -17.25
CA SER A 231 -19.21 11.95 -16.23
C SER A 231 -19.32 10.76 -15.28
N LYS A 232 -20.54 10.40 -14.85
CA LYS A 232 -20.74 9.21 -14.00
C LYS A 232 -20.28 7.93 -14.70
N VAL A 233 -20.71 7.72 -15.95
CA VAL A 233 -20.31 6.57 -16.76
C VAL A 233 -18.80 6.53 -16.92
N LEU A 234 -18.17 7.65 -17.29
CA LEU A 234 -16.71 7.75 -17.47
C LEU A 234 -15.96 7.33 -16.19
N TRP A 235 -16.32 7.89 -15.04
CA TRP A 235 -15.62 7.59 -13.79
C TRP A 235 -15.90 6.17 -13.29
N THR A 236 -17.10 5.64 -13.50
CA THR A 236 -17.40 4.23 -13.23
C THR A 236 -16.55 3.31 -14.12
N CYS A 237 -16.46 3.58 -15.42
CA CYS A 237 -15.61 2.81 -16.33
C CYS A 237 -14.12 2.90 -15.94
N CYS A 238 -13.64 4.08 -15.54
CA CYS A 238 -12.28 4.30 -15.06
C CYS A 238 -12.00 3.49 -13.78
N PHE A 239 -12.93 3.50 -12.82
CA PHE A 239 -12.83 2.72 -11.58
C PHE A 239 -12.83 1.21 -11.85
N LEU A 240 -13.75 0.72 -12.69
CA LEU A 240 -13.82 -0.69 -13.07
C LEU A 240 -12.58 -1.14 -13.85
N CYS A 241 -12.05 -0.29 -14.74
CA CYS A 241 -10.79 -0.55 -15.42
C CYS A 241 -9.62 -0.66 -14.42
N GLY A 242 -9.56 0.24 -13.43
CA GLY A 242 -8.59 0.16 -12.36
C GLY A 242 -8.67 -1.14 -11.56
N ILE A 243 -9.89 -1.57 -11.18
CA ILE A 243 -10.11 -2.86 -10.50
C ILE A 243 -9.70 -4.04 -11.39
N TYR A 244 -10.03 -3.99 -12.68
CA TYR A 244 -9.67 -5.02 -13.65
C TYR A 244 -8.15 -5.17 -13.78
N LEU A 245 -7.42 -4.07 -13.98
CA LEU A 245 -5.95 -4.09 -14.03
C LEU A 245 -5.34 -4.53 -12.69
N GLY A 246 -5.97 -4.17 -11.58
CA GLY A 246 -5.57 -4.60 -10.23
C GLY A 246 -5.76 -6.10 -9.99
N SER A 247 -6.57 -6.76 -10.82
CA SER A 247 -6.80 -8.21 -10.81
C SER A 247 -5.72 -8.99 -11.57
N PHE A 248 -4.72 -8.33 -12.16
CA PHE A 248 -3.70 -9.01 -12.95
C PHE A 248 -2.93 -10.07 -12.12
N PRO A 249 -2.72 -11.30 -12.64
CA PRO A 249 -2.02 -12.36 -11.93
C PRO A 249 -0.61 -11.99 -11.46
N ARG A 250 -0.32 -12.21 -10.18
CA ARG A 250 0.99 -11.88 -9.59
C ARG A 250 2.09 -12.89 -9.88
N VAL A 251 1.71 -14.14 -10.18
CA VAL A 251 2.67 -15.21 -10.48
C VAL A 251 3.12 -15.05 -11.93
N LEU A 252 4.41 -14.88 -12.15
CA LEU A 252 4.99 -14.76 -13.48
C LEU A 252 4.66 -16.02 -14.32
N GLY A 253 4.36 -15.83 -15.61
CA GLY A 253 3.99 -16.90 -16.53
C GLY A 253 2.54 -17.39 -16.45
N THR A 254 1.75 -16.94 -15.46
CA THR A 254 0.34 -17.35 -15.32
C THR A 254 -0.61 -16.49 -16.15
N ALA A 255 -0.28 -15.22 -16.34
CA ALA A 255 -1.14 -14.26 -17.05
C ALA A 255 -1.33 -14.59 -18.53
N GLU A 256 -0.31 -15.18 -19.18
CA GLU A 256 -0.34 -15.60 -20.58
C GLU A 256 -1.39 -16.69 -20.86
N ARG A 257 -1.76 -17.46 -19.84
CA ARG A 257 -2.73 -18.55 -19.93
C ARG A 257 -4.04 -18.24 -19.22
N THR A 258 -4.17 -17.05 -18.64
CA THR A 258 -5.38 -16.63 -17.92
C THR A 258 -6.29 -15.83 -18.87
N PRO A 259 -7.48 -16.33 -19.23
CA PRO A 259 -8.46 -15.57 -20.01
C PRO A 259 -8.72 -14.17 -19.43
N GLY A 260 -8.78 -13.18 -20.31
CA GLY A 260 -8.86 -11.75 -19.96
C GLY A 260 -7.48 -11.07 -19.87
N PHE A 261 -6.47 -11.71 -19.30
CA PHE A 261 -5.15 -11.08 -19.11
C PHE A 261 -4.13 -11.40 -20.21
N ILE A 262 -4.45 -12.30 -21.15
CA ILE A 262 -3.56 -12.73 -22.23
C ILE A 262 -3.02 -11.53 -23.01
N TRP A 263 -3.90 -10.64 -23.49
CA TRP A 263 -3.48 -9.47 -24.26
C TRP A 263 -2.56 -8.54 -23.44
N LEU A 264 -2.91 -8.29 -22.17
CA LEU A 264 -2.09 -7.48 -21.27
C LEU A 264 -0.72 -8.11 -20.99
N SER A 265 -0.66 -9.45 -20.90
CA SER A 265 0.60 -10.17 -20.69
C SER A 265 1.58 -10.02 -21.86
N HIS A 266 1.08 -9.88 -23.09
CA HIS A 266 1.91 -9.60 -24.27
C HIS A 266 2.52 -8.20 -24.27
N LEU A 267 1.83 -7.20 -23.71
CA LEU A 267 2.38 -5.84 -23.58
C LEU A 267 3.46 -5.79 -22.50
N THR A 268 3.16 -6.35 -21.32
CA THR A 268 4.16 -6.56 -20.29
C THR A 268 3.74 -7.70 -19.36
N PRO A 269 4.61 -8.70 -19.15
CA PRO A 269 4.32 -9.79 -18.23
C PRO A 269 4.49 -9.36 -16.76
N ASN A 270 4.99 -8.14 -16.50
CA ASN A 270 5.29 -7.68 -15.15
C ASN A 270 4.01 -7.18 -14.44
N PRO A 271 3.53 -7.89 -13.40
CA PRO A 271 2.31 -7.50 -12.69
C PRO A 271 2.41 -6.12 -12.02
N ARG A 272 3.63 -5.67 -11.67
CA ARG A 272 3.82 -4.41 -10.95
C ARG A 272 3.38 -3.20 -11.78
N TYR A 273 3.56 -3.23 -13.09
CA TYR A 273 3.13 -2.14 -13.96
C TYR A 273 1.61 -2.05 -14.04
N TRP A 274 0.92 -3.18 -14.22
CA TRP A 274 -0.55 -3.22 -14.20
C TRP A 274 -1.11 -2.78 -12.85
N GLN A 275 -0.50 -3.21 -11.74
CA GLN A 275 -0.86 -2.74 -10.40
C GLN A 275 -0.62 -1.24 -10.21
N THR A 276 0.43 -0.69 -10.82
CA THR A 276 0.69 0.75 -10.80
C THR A 276 -0.42 1.53 -11.51
N TYR A 277 -0.76 1.14 -12.73
CA TYR A 277 -1.85 1.79 -13.48
C TYR A 277 -3.20 1.61 -12.76
N ALA A 278 -3.47 0.43 -12.23
CA ALA A 278 -4.66 0.13 -11.44
C ALA A 278 -4.81 1.09 -10.25
N ALA A 279 -3.76 1.24 -9.45
CA ALA A 279 -3.77 2.12 -8.28
C ALA A 279 -4.05 3.58 -8.66
N ILE A 280 -3.44 4.07 -9.74
CA ILE A 280 -3.65 5.44 -10.24
C ILE A 280 -5.10 5.65 -10.67
N LEU A 281 -5.66 4.74 -11.47
CA LEU A 281 -7.05 4.84 -11.95
C LEU A 281 -8.07 4.76 -10.81
N ILE A 282 -7.85 3.88 -9.83
CA ILE A 282 -8.72 3.75 -8.65
C ILE A 282 -8.70 5.06 -7.84
N VAL A 283 -7.52 5.58 -7.49
CA VAL A 283 -7.43 6.81 -6.70
C VAL A 283 -7.96 8.01 -7.47
N TRP A 284 -7.65 8.12 -8.77
CA TRP A 284 -8.10 9.22 -9.60
C TRP A 284 -9.61 9.23 -9.79
N SER A 285 -10.23 8.06 -10.05
CA SER A 285 -11.69 7.96 -10.15
C SER A 285 -12.38 8.28 -8.83
N LEU A 286 -11.87 7.79 -7.69
CA LEU A 286 -12.42 8.10 -6.38
C LEU A 286 -12.31 9.60 -6.04
N ASP A 287 -11.23 10.28 -6.42
CA ASP A 287 -11.08 11.73 -6.20
C ASP A 287 -12.12 12.56 -7.00
N ASN A 288 -12.50 12.10 -8.19
CA ASN A 288 -13.41 12.84 -9.08
C ASN A 288 -14.88 12.44 -8.92
N ALA A 289 -15.18 11.23 -8.46
CA ALA A 289 -16.54 10.68 -8.41
C ALA A 289 -17.04 10.49 -6.96
N LYS A 290 -17.66 11.53 -6.40
CA LYS A 290 -18.25 11.49 -5.05
C LYS A 290 -19.26 10.36 -4.84
N PHE A 291 -19.95 9.90 -5.89
CA PHE A 291 -20.91 8.79 -5.79
C PHE A 291 -20.27 7.42 -5.58
N LEU A 292 -18.97 7.26 -5.88
CA LEU A 292 -18.20 6.02 -5.59
C LEU A 292 -17.65 5.99 -4.16
N GLN A 293 -17.58 7.14 -3.50
CA GLN A 293 -17.00 7.29 -2.16
C GLN A 293 -17.84 6.73 -0.99
N PRO A 294 -19.19 6.58 -1.01
CA PRO A 294 -19.98 6.22 0.17
C PRO A 294 -19.50 4.98 0.92
N MET A 295 -19.07 3.95 0.19
CA MET A 295 -18.51 2.73 0.78
C MET A 295 -17.19 3.01 1.54
N PHE A 296 -16.32 3.84 0.97
CA PHE A 296 -14.99 4.17 1.48
C PHE A 296 -15.00 5.20 2.61
N ILE A 297 -16.07 6.00 2.73
CA ILE A 297 -16.24 6.98 3.82
C ILE A 297 -17.17 6.49 4.94
N SER A 298 -17.61 5.23 4.88
CA SER A 298 -18.41 4.62 5.96
C SER A 298 -17.63 4.59 7.29
N SER A 299 -18.33 4.59 8.42
CA SER A 299 -17.69 4.56 9.75
C SER A 299 -16.73 3.37 9.91
N SER A 300 -17.11 2.20 9.38
CA SER A 300 -16.27 1.01 9.39
C SER A 300 -15.01 1.18 8.54
N ALA A 301 -15.13 1.74 7.33
CA ALA A 301 -13.98 2.00 6.47
C ALA A 301 -13.03 3.06 7.08
N GLN A 302 -13.58 4.10 7.72
CA GLN A 302 -12.78 5.10 8.43
C GLN A 302 -12.06 4.51 9.65
N TYR A 303 -12.71 3.61 10.39
CA TYR A 303 -12.08 2.89 11.49
C TYR A 303 -10.91 2.02 11.00
N LEU A 304 -11.13 1.24 9.93
CA LEU A 304 -10.08 0.44 9.30
C LEU A 304 -8.94 1.32 8.80
N GLY A 305 -9.25 2.48 8.21
CA GLY A 305 -8.25 3.48 7.79
C GLY A 305 -7.45 4.05 8.96
N LYS A 306 -8.08 4.25 10.12
CA LYS A 306 -7.41 4.73 11.34
C LYS A 306 -6.38 3.72 11.87
N ILE A 307 -6.70 2.42 11.82
CA ILE A 307 -5.81 1.36 12.32
C ILE A 307 -4.99 0.69 11.22
N SER A 308 -5.04 1.17 9.97
CA SER A 308 -4.53 0.43 8.81
C SER A 308 -3.03 0.14 8.88
N PHE A 309 -2.24 1.06 9.43
CA PHE A 309 -0.81 0.86 9.61
C PHE A 309 -0.52 -0.18 10.68
N SER A 310 -1.22 -0.13 11.80
CA SER A 310 -1.12 -1.15 12.84
C SER A 310 -1.58 -2.52 12.35
N LEU A 311 -2.69 -2.58 11.60
CA LEU A 311 -3.19 -3.79 10.94
C LEU A 311 -2.13 -4.39 10.01
N TYR A 312 -1.50 -3.54 9.19
CA TYR A 312 -0.41 -3.93 8.32
C TYR A 312 0.78 -4.53 9.08
N LEU A 313 1.12 -4.00 10.25
CA LEU A 313 2.25 -4.47 11.06
C LEU A 313 1.99 -5.77 11.83
N VAL A 314 0.74 -6.08 12.16
CA VAL A 314 0.42 -7.20 13.05
C VAL A 314 -0.25 -8.38 12.34
N HIS A 315 -0.83 -8.20 11.15
CA HIS A 315 -1.55 -9.29 10.49
C HIS A 315 -0.66 -10.51 10.21
N GLY A 316 0.59 -10.31 9.76
CA GLY A 316 1.58 -11.38 9.57
C GLY A 316 1.92 -12.09 10.89
N PRO A 317 2.40 -11.37 11.93
CA PRO A 317 2.67 -11.97 13.24
C PRO A 317 1.48 -12.72 13.86
N VAL A 318 0.26 -12.19 13.73
CA VAL A 318 -0.96 -12.84 14.23
C VAL A 318 -1.29 -14.11 13.43
N LEU A 319 -1.08 -14.09 12.10
CA LEU A 319 -1.16 -15.29 11.26
C LEU A 319 -0.17 -16.37 11.73
N HIS A 320 1.05 -15.98 12.13
CA HIS A 320 2.04 -16.91 12.66
C HIS A 320 1.64 -17.55 13.99
N VAL A 321 1.04 -16.80 14.91
CA VAL A 321 0.64 -17.34 16.22
C VAL A 321 -0.65 -18.16 16.12
N PHE A 322 -1.65 -17.65 15.40
CA PHE A 322 -3.01 -18.19 15.42
C PHE A 322 -3.43 -18.79 14.08
N GLY A 323 -3.07 -18.15 12.97
CA GLY A 323 -3.51 -18.54 11.64
C GLY A 323 -3.10 -19.96 11.27
N TYR A 324 -1.87 -20.36 11.59
CA TYR A 324 -1.37 -21.71 11.29
C TYR A 324 -1.96 -22.82 12.15
N ALA A 325 -2.62 -22.50 13.27
CA ALA A 325 -3.43 -23.47 14.01
C ALA A 325 -4.89 -23.47 13.54
N ILE A 326 -5.47 -22.28 13.32
CA ILE A 326 -6.89 -22.10 13.02
C ILE A 326 -7.22 -22.59 11.60
N VAL A 327 -6.43 -22.24 10.59
CA VAL A 327 -6.74 -22.57 9.20
C VAL A 327 -6.78 -24.09 8.97
N PRO A 328 -5.77 -24.88 9.39
CA PRO A 328 -5.85 -26.33 9.29
C PRO A 328 -7.01 -26.92 10.10
N ALA A 329 -7.29 -26.40 11.30
CA ALA A 329 -8.43 -26.86 12.10
C ALA A 329 -9.78 -26.64 11.39
N MET A 330 -9.98 -25.50 10.71
CA MET A 330 -11.19 -25.23 9.95
C MET A 330 -11.28 -26.09 8.67
N LEU A 331 -10.15 -26.37 8.03
CA LEU A 331 -10.09 -27.29 6.89
C LEU A 331 -10.42 -28.73 7.32
N ASN A 332 -9.96 -29.18 8.48
CA ASN A 332 -10.32 -30.50 9.01
C ASN A 332 -11.82 -30.64 9.32
N ILE A 333 -12.52 -29.55 9.64
CA ILE A 333 -13.97 -29.56 9.88
C ILE A 333 -14.75 -29.61 8.56
N THR A 334 -14.29 -28.88 7.55
CA THR A 334 -15.01 -28.71 6.28
C THR A 334 -14.66 -29.78 5.25
N GLY A 335 -13.47 -30.36 5.34
CA GLY A 335 -12.88 -31.23 4.34
C GLY A 335 -12.19 -30.46 3.21
N ASP A 336 -11.37 -31.16 2.44
CA ASP A 336 -10.66 -30.66 1.26
C ASP A 336 -10.98 -31.45 -0.02
N ASP A 337 -11.87 -32.44 0.07
CA ASP A 337 -12.27 -33.33 -1.05
C ASP A 337 -12.83 -32.59 -2.27
N THR A 338 -13.49 -31.44 -2.04
CA THR A 338 -14.05 -30.62 -3.10
C THR A 338 -13.53 -29.19 -3.01
N THR A 339 -13.46 -28.52 -4.17
CA THR A 339 -13.11 -27.10 -4.25
C THR A 339 -14.02 -26.21 -3.39
N PHE A 340 -15.29 -26.61 -3.23
CA PHE A 340 -16.24 -25.90 -2.38
C PHE A 340 -15.91 -26.08 -0.89
N HIS A 341 -15.64 -27.31 -0.43
CA HIS A 341 -15.25 -27.59 0.95
C HIS A 341 -13.96 -26.84 1.33
N TYR A 342 -12.93 -26.92 0.50
CA TYR A 342 -11.67 -26.20 0.70
C TYR A 342 -11.88 -24.67 0.82
N GLN A 343 -12.70 -24.08 -0.06
CA GLN A 343 -13.02 -22.65 0.02
C GLN A 343 -13.84 -22.28 1.25
N SER A 344 -14.77 -23.13 1.66
CA SER A 344 -15.57 -22.92 2.86
C SER A 344 -14.72 -22.95 4.13
N GLY A 345 -13.74 -23.87 4.21
CA GLY A 345 -12.79 -23.93 5.33
C GLY A 345 -11.89 -22.71 5.40
N LEU A 346 -11.39 -22.23 4.26
CA LEU A 346 -10.64 -20.96 4.19
C LEU A 346 -11.49 -19.75 4.58
N LEU A 347 -12.75 -19.70 4.16
CA LEU A 347 -13.68 -18.63 4.55
C LEU A 347 -13.95 -18.64 6.05
N LEU A 348 -14.19 -19.82 6.64
CA LEU A 348 -14.34 -19.97 8.09
C LEU A 348 -13.08 -19.55 8.83
N GLY A 349 -11.90 -19.97 8.36
CA GLY A 349 -10.62 -19.54 8.91
C GLY A 349 -10.46 -18.02 8.89
N LEU A 350 -10.81 -17.38 7.77
CA LEU A 350 -10.81 -15.92 7.65
C LEU A 350 -11.79 -15.26 8.61
N LEU A 351 -13.01 -15.78 8.75
CA LEU A 351 -14.05 -15.24 9.63
C LEU A 351 -13.66 -15.35 11.11
N VAL A 352 -13.00 -16.43 11.52
CA VAL A 352 -12.51 -16.61 12.90
C VAL A 352 -11.27 -15.76 13.17
N LEU A 353 -10.35 -15.66 12.21
CA LEU A 353 -9.10 -14.94 12.39
C LEU A 353 -9.27 -13.41 12.30
N SER A 354 -10.19 -12.92 11.47
CA SER A 354 -10.36 -11.48 11.24
C SER A 354 -10.65 -10.68 12.52
N PRO A 355 -11.57 -11.09 13.43
CA PRO A 355 -11.78 -10.41 14.70
C PRO A 355 -10.52 -10.35 15.57
N ILE A 356 -9.73 -11.42 15.60
CA ILE A 356 -8.47 -11.49 16.37
C ILE A 356 -7.47 -10.47 15.82
N VAL A 357 -7.27 -10.47 14.50
CA VAL A 357 -6.37 -9.54 13.81
C VAL A 357 -6.81 -8.09 14.04
N LEU A 358 -8.11 -7.79 13.93
CA LEU A 358 -8.65 -6.45 14.16
C LEU A 358 -8.48 -6.00 15.62
N LEU A 359 -8.70 -6.89 16.58
CA LEU A 359 -8.50 -6.61 18.00
C LEU A 359 -7.04 -6.29 18.30
N VAL A 360 -6.12 -7.16 17.87
CA VAL A 360 -4.67 -6.96 18.06
C VAL A 360 -4.20 -5.67 17.36
N ALA A 361 -4.69 -5.38 16.15
CA ALA A 361 -4.40 -4.14 15.46
C ALA A 361 -4.91 -2.90 16.21
N GLY A 362 -6.10 -2.96 16.81
CA GLY A 362 -6.65 -1.88 17.64
C GLY A 362 -5.83 -1.64 18.90
N ILE A 363 -5.37 -2.71 19.56
CA ILE A 363 -4.48 -2.64 20.73
C ILE A 363 -3.13 -2.03 20.33
N PHE A 364 -2.50 -2.57 19.29
CA PHE A 364 -1.22 -2.09 18.77
C PHE A 364 -1.29 -0.62 18.37
N ASN A 365 -2.37 -0.19 17.71
CA ASN A 365 -2.59 1.20 17.34
C ASN A 365 -2.60 2.12 18.57
N SER A 366 -3.29 1.70 19.63
CA SER A 366 -3.50 2.53 20.81
C SER A 366 -2.26 2.58 21.72
N LEU A 367 -1.54 1.46 21.83
CA LEU A 367 -0.39 1.31 22.72
C LEU A 367 0.96 1.64 22.08
N ILE A 368 1.09 1.51 20.76
CA ILE A 368 2.38 1.62 20.06
C ILE A 368 2.34 2.71 18.99
N ASP A 369 1.45 2.60 18.00
CA ASP A 369 1.45 3.50 16.83
C ASP A 369 1.18 4.97 17.22
N VAL A 370 0.08 5.22 17.94
CA VAL A 370 -0.27 6.58 18.40
C VAL A 370 0.79 7.17 19.32
N PRO A 371 1.31 6.44 20.33
CA PRO A 371 2.45 6.91 21.14
C PRO A 371 3.71 7.20 20.31
N CYS A 372 4.08 6.37 19.34
CA CYS A 372 5.21 6.64 18.45
C CYS A 372 5.01 7.93 17.65
N ALA A 373 3.78 8.19 17.18
CA ALA A 373 3.44 9.43 16.48
C ALA A 373 3.50 10.68 17.38
N LYS A 374 3.14 10.54 18.67
CA LYS A 374 3.28 11.58 19.69
C LYS A 374 4.74 11.81 20.04
N LEU A 375 5.53 10.75 20.23
CA LEU A 375 6.97 10.82 20.48
C LEU A 375 7.68 11.58 19.35
N ALA A 376 7.37 11.27 18.08
CA ALA A 376 7.94 11.98 16.94
C ALA A 376 7.67 13.50 16.99
N LYS A 377 6.47 13.93 17.39
CA LYS A 377 6.14 15.36 17.57
C LYS A 377 6.86 15.97 18.77
N TRP A 378 6.96 15.22 19.87
CA TRP A 378 7.63 15.68 21.07
C TRP A 378 9.13 15.88 20.82
N VAL A 379 9.81 14.90 20.21
CA VAL A 379 11.22 15.00 19.84
C VAL A 379 11.45 16.19 18.92
N GLU A 380 10.59 16.37 17.91
CA GLU A 380 10.66 17.52 17.02
C GLU A 380 10.57 18.86 17.77
N SER A 381 9.59 19.01 18.67
CA SER A 381 9.41 20.25 19.46
C SER A 381 10.59 20.58 20.38
N LYS A 382 11.47 19.61 20.64
CA LYS A 382 12.67 19.79 21.47
C LYS A 382 13.93 20.03 20.66
N LEU A 383 13.98 19.58 19.40
CA LEU A 383 15.20 19.57 18.58
C LEU A 383 15.15 20.51 17.38
N ILE A 384 13.98 20.86 16.86
CA ILE A 384 13.85 21.82 15.76
C ILE A 384 13.78 23.23 16.33
N MET A 385 14.66 24.10 15.83
CA MET A 385 14.78 25.52 16.17
C MET A 385 13.67 26.38 15.56
#